data_AF-A0AAD8EBB2-F1
#
_entry.id   AF-A0AAD8EBB2-F1
#
_cell.length_a   1.000
_cell.length_b   1.000
_cell.length_c   1.000
_cell.angle_alpha   90.00
_cell.angle_beta   90.00
_cell.angle_gamma   90.00
#
_symmetry.space_group_name_H-M   'P 1'
#
loop_
_entity.id
_entity.type
_entity.pdbx_description
1 polymer ?
#
loop_
_entity_poly.entity_id
_entity_poly.type
_entity_poly.pdbx_seq_one_letter_code
_entity_poly.pdbx_strand_id
1 'polypeptide(L)' 'VEYRPCVVPASCWELMREFLQGFLGSSVPSTAPQYLQNRMNEIYQPIDTIHQYLEQFGAYRKATGVR' A
#
# COMPACT_ATOMS: atom_id res chain seq x y z
N VAL A 1 9.88 20.88 -16.71
CA VAL A 1 9.23 19.58 -16.45
C VAL A 1 8.64 19.65 -15.05
N GLU A 2 7.33 19.54 -14.90
CA GLU A 2 6.72 19.39 -13.56
C GLU A 2 6.83 17.93 -13.14
N TYR A 3 7.58 17.65 -12.07
CA TYR A 3 7.56 16.34 -11.44
C TYR A 3 6.27 16.23 -10.62
N ARG A 4 5.39 15.32 -11.03
CA ARG A 4 4.18 14.99 -10.29
C ARG A 4 4.37 13.64 -9.58
N PRO A 5 3.75 13.44 -8.40
CA PRO A 5 3.73 12.13 -7.76
C PRO A 5 3.22 11.06 -8.73
N CYS A 6 3.77 9.85 -8.64
CA CYS A 6 3.26 8.72 -9.40
C CYS A 6 1.85 8.38 -8.93
N VAL A 7 0.86 8.55 -9.82
CA VAL A 7 -0.56 8.33 -9.49
C VAL A 7 -1.03 6.91 -9.80
N VAL A 8 -0.27 6.13 -10.56
CA VAL A 8 -0.57 4.72 -10.84
C VAL A 8 0.30 3.85 -9.93
N PRO A 9 -0.28 3.10 -8.98
CA PRO A 9 0.50 2.33 -8.02
C PRO A 9 1.46 1.32 -8.65
N ALA A 10 1.06 0.64 -9.73
CA ALA A 10 1.90 -0.32 -10.45
C ALA A 10 3.20 0.30 -10.97
N SER A 11 3.17 1.57 -11.37
CA SER A 11 4.33 2.27 -11.91
C SER A 11 5.38 2.62 -10.86
N CYS A 12 5.03 2.62 -9.57
CA CYS A 12 5.97 2.93 -8.47
C CYS A 12 6.15 1.79 -7.45
N TRP A 13 5.36 0.72 -7.51
CA TRP A 13 5.37 -0.35 -6.51
C TRP A 13 6.76 -0.99 -6.32
N GLU A 14 7.41 -1.44 -7.40
CA GLU A 14 8.73 -2.08 -7.28
C GLU A 14 9.79 -1.11 -6.74
N LEU A 15 9.74 0.17 -7.14
CA LEU A 15 10.63 1.20 -6.59
C LEU A 15 10.43 1.38 -5.09
N MET A 16 9.17 1.43 -4.63
CA MET A 16 8.86 1.52 -3.19
C MET A 16 9.32 0.27 -2.45
N ARG A 17 9.09 -0.92 -3.02
CA ARG A 17 9.48 -2.21 -2.43
C ARG A 17 10.99 -2.30 -2.26
N GLU A 18 11.75 -1.99 -3.31
CA GLU A 18 13.23 -1.97 -3.28
C GLU A 18 13.76 -0.96 -2.27
N PHE A 19 13.22 0.26 -2.28
CA PHE A 19 13.59 1.30 -1.30
C PHE A 19 13.38 0.80 0.13
N LEU A 20 12.18 0.29 0.43
CA LEU A 20 11.84 -0.22 1.76
C LEU A 20 12.69 -1.42 2.14
N GLN A 21 13.07 -2.27 1.18
CA GLN A 21 13.91 -3.45 1.42
C GLN A 21 15.30 -3.05 1.93
N GLY A 22 15.81 -1.88 1.50
CA GLY A 22 17.06 -1.32 2.03
C GLY A 22 17.03 -0.99 3.52
N PHE A 23 15.84 -0.71 4.09
CA PHE A 23 15.68 -0.37 5.52
C PHE A 23 15.16 -1.54 6.36
N LEU A 24 14.20 -2.30 5.82
CA LEU A 24 13.41 -3.28 6.55
C LEU A 24 13.80 -4.73 6.23
N GLY A 25 14.70 -4.93 5.25
CA GLY A 25 15.17 -6.24 4.82
C GLY A 25 14.02 -7.16 4.42
N SER A 26 14.01 -8.36 4.99
CA SER A 26 12.99 -9.39 4.73
C SER A 26 11.61 -9.08 5.32
N SER A 27 11.46 -8.00 6.08
CA SER A 27 10.16 -7.60 6.65
C SER A 27 9.25 -6.92 5.61
N VAL A 28 9.78 -6.52 4.45
CA VAL A 28 8.99 -5.95 3.37
C VAL A 28 8.18 -7.05 2.67
N PRO A 29 6.84 -6.92 2.58
CA PRO A 29 6.03 -7.85 1.81
C PRO A 29 6.48 -7.90 0.35
N SER A 30 6.56 -9.10 -0.22
CA SER A 30 6.85 -9.29 -1.65
C SER A 30 5.67 -8.89 -2.54
N THR A 31 4.46 -8.87 -1.99
CA THR A 31 3.23 -8.54 -2.71
C THR A 31 2.59 -7.27 -2.16
N ALA A 32 1.88 -6.56 -3.04
CA ALA A 32 1.11 -5.38 -2.64
C ALA A 32 0.03 -5.76 -1.60
N PRO A 33 -0.32 -4.83 -0.68
CA PRO A 33 -1.44 -5.02 0.23
C PRO A 33 -2.72 -5.39 -0.52
N GLN A 34 -3.55 -6.24 0.09
CA GLN A 34 -4.74 -6.81 -0.56
C GLN A 34 -5.69 -5.73 -1.11
N TYR A 35 -5.91 -4.65 -0.35
CA TYR A 35 -6.62 -3.46 -0.82
C TYR A 35 -6.17 -2.94 -2.19
N LEU A 36 -4.84 -2.93 -2.40
CA LEU A 36 -4.19 -2.32 -3.55
C LEU A 36 -4.10 -3.27 -4.75
N GLN A 37 -4.07 -4.58 -4.53
CA GLN A 37 -3.89 -5.58 -5.59
C GLN A 37 -4.88 -5.43 -6.76
N ASN A 38 -6.16 -5.18 -6.45
CA ASN A 38 -7.20 -5.01 -7.46
C ASN A 38 -7.20 -3.63 -8.13
N ARG A 39 -6.40 -2.68 -7.62
CA ARG A 39 -6.35 -1.28 -8.09
C ARG A 39 -4.97 -0.84 -8.55
N MET A 40 -4.04 -1.78 -8.73
CA MET A 40 -2.65 -1.47 -9.09
C MET A 40 -2.52 -0.63 -10.37
N ASN A 41 -3.44 -0.79 -11.31
CA ASN A 41 -3.44 -0.08 -12.59
C ASN A 41 -4.42 1.10 -12.65
N GLU A 42 -5.06 1.45 -11.53
CA GLU A 42 -5.99 2.57 -11.45
C GLU A 42 -5.27 3.86 -11.03
N ILE A 43 -5.92 5.01 -11.25
CA ILE A 43 -5.45 6.29 -10.71
C ILE A 43 -5.76 6.31 -9.22
N TYR A 44 -4.72 6.38 -8.39
CA TYR A 44 -4.84 6.56 -6.96
C TYR A 44 -5.53 7.88 -6.62
N GLN A 45 -6.56 7.79 -5.78
CA GLN A 45 -7.32 8.94 -5.29
C GLN A 45 -7.13 9.10 -3.78
N PRO A 46 -7.31 10.30 -3.21
CA PRO A 46 -7.19 10.51 -1.76
C PRO A 46 -8.12 9.61 -0.91
N ILE A 47 -9.28 9.23 -1.44
CA ILE A 47 -10.22 8.31 -0.78
C ILE A 47 -9.63 6.90 -0.60
N ASP A 48 -8.68 6.51 -1.44
CA ASP A 48 -8.04 5.20 -1.33
C ASP A 48 -7.24 5.05 -0.05
N THR A 49 -6.59 6.13 0.39
CA THR A 49 -5.90 6.16 1.69
C THR A 49 -6.88 5.86 2.82
N ILE A 50 -8.06 6.49 2.80
CA ILE A 50 -9.07 6.33 3.85
C ILE A 50 -9.51 4.87 3.93
N HIS A 51 -9.84 4.25 2.79
CA HIS A 51 -10.25 2.86 2.76
C HIS A 51 -9.13 1.89 3.16
N GLN A 52 -7.88 2.16 2.76
CA GLN A 52 -6.72 1.38 3.18
C GLN A 52 -6.59 1.36 4.72
N TYR A 53 -6.72 2.52 5.37
CA TYR A 53 -6.68 2.60 6.84
C TYR A 53 -7.86 1.87 7.50
N LEU A 54 -9.06 1.98 6.94
CA LEU A 54 -10.24 1.28 7.46
C LEU A 54 -10.07 -0.24 7.39
N GLU A 55 -9.51 -0.76 6.30
CA GLU A 55 -9.20 -2.19 6.15
C GLU A 55 -8.15 -2.64 7.18
N GLN A 56 -7.06 -1.89 7.32
CA GLN A 56 -6.01 -2.20 8.29
C GLN A 56 -6.52 -2.16 9.74
N PHE A 57 -7.36 -1.17 10.07
CA PHE A 57 -8.00 -1.09 11.38
C PHE A 57 -8.95 -2.27 11.62
N GLY A 58 -9.74 -2.64 10.61
CA GLY A 58 -10.60 -3.82 10.67
C GLY A 58 -9.81 -5.12 10.89
N ALA A 59 -8.68 -5.30 10.20
CA ALA A 59 -7.79 -6.43 10.38
C ALA A 59 -7.17 -6.46 11.78
N TYR A 60 -6.71 -5.30 12.29
CA TYR A 60 -6.16 -5.16 13.62
C TYR A 60 -7.15 -5.55 14.72
N ARG A 61 -8.40 -5.07 14.63
CA ARG A 61 -9.46 -5.45 15.58
C ARG A 61 -9.71 -6.96 15.62
N LYS A 62 -9.70 -7.62 14.46
CA LYS A 62 -9.86 -9.07 14.36
C LYS A 62 -8.67 -9.82 14.98
N ALA A 63 -7.45 -9.35 14.72
CA ALA A 63 -6.22 -9.98 15.20
C ALA A 63 -6.02 -9.85 16.72
N THR A 64 -6.41 -8.71 17.30
CA THR A 64 -6.22 -8.42 18.73
C THR A 64 -7.32 -8.96 19.63
N GLY A 65 -8.41 -9.49 19.07
CA GLY A 65 -9.51 -10.06 19.85
C GLY A 65 -10.23 -9.04 20.74
N VAL A 66 -10.01 -7.73 20.52
CA VAL A 66 -10.71 -6.65 21.21
C VAL A 66 -12.18 -6.69 20.79
N ARG A 67 -12.98 -7.41 21.59
CA ARG A 67 -14.44 -7.35 21.59
C ARG A 67 -14.90 -6.23 22.51
#